data_AF-A0A011ACU2-F1
#
_entry.id   AF-A0A011ACU2-F1
#
_cell.length_a   1.000
_cell.length_b   1.000
_cell.length_c   1.000
_cell.angle_alpha   90.00
_cell.angle_beta   90.00
_cell.angle_gamma   90.00
#
_symmetry.space_group_name_H-M   'P 1'
#
loop_
_entity.id
_entity.type
_entity.pdbx_description
1 polymer ?
#
loop_
_entity_poly.entity_id
_entity_poly.type
_entity_poly.pdbx_seq_one_letter_code
_entity_poly.pdbx_strand_id
1 'polypeptide(L)'
;MSATTYDVRIWKTDIYRGKRKTTYYVRWSVAGQPKKEPFSSAALAESYRSDLVAAARKGEAFHIASGLPVSMRRAEHDMPWYTFACSYADDAWPRVAATTRRTHAEALTAITLALLTTTRGKPDGPLLRRALCRWGFNTTRRGAPDTPNDVRAALRWVTDHTRPVSALAEPPILRAVLSSFTNRLDGKPAAPSVINRKKIVLGGALGYAVEHEILTTNPLPALKWRSPRPAHTVDKRAVVNPVQARTLLRAVAAQPGSGPRLLGYFATLYYAGLRPEEAAALTTTNLALPITGWGELHLTDARPHAGNEWTDHHGDRDQRHLKHRAVRESRTVPCPPELNRILRDHLDQFGTGDNGHLFVGARNPRELPKITAARIWTAARAEAFTPEAAAGPLARRPYDLRHAAVSTWLNAGIGPAQVAAWAGHSVDVLLRTYAHCLDGAATVHQQRLNTALGHPETTSPSAPPG
;
A
#
# COMPACT_ATOMS: atom_id res chain seq x y z
N MET A 1 7.75 -23.30 15.80
CA MET A 1 9.01 -23.77 15.18
C MET A 1 9.11 -25.25 15.39
N SER A 2 9.08 -26.04 14.32
CA SER A 2 9.24 -27.49 14.35
C SER A 2 10.67 -27.83 14.85
N ALA A 3 10.80 -28.54 15.96
CA ALA A 3 12.10 -28.87 16.55
C ALA A 3 12.97 -29.67 15.56
N THR A 4 14.21 -29.24 15.36
CA THR A 4 15.21 -29.89 14.49
C THR A 4 16.39 -30.40 15.31
N THR A 5 17.05 -31.44 14.82
CA THR A 5 18.21 -32.07 15.48
C THR A 5 19.23 -32.58 14.46
N TYR A 6 20.47 -32.75 14.91
CA TYR A 6 21.53 -33.44 14.16
C TYR A 6 21.73 -34.88 14.63
N ASP A 7 21.03 -35.32 15.68
CA ASP A 7 21.05 -36.71 16.15
C ASP A 7 20.23 -37.59 15.18
N VAL A 8 20.94 -38.14 14.20
CA VAL A 8 20.36 -38.95 13.14
C VAL A 8 21.16 -40.23 12.96
N ARG A 9 20.47 -41.38 12.92
CA ARG A 9 21.07 -42.67 12.58
C ARG A 9 20.34 -43.25 11.38
N ILE A 10 21.08 -43.54 10.32
CA ILE A 10 20.53 -44.11 9.07
C ILE A 10 21.09 -45.52 8.92
N TRP A 11 20.21 -46.51 8.84
CA TRP A 11 20.59 -47.92 8.71
C TRP A 11 20.64 -48.35 7.24
N LYS A 12 21.23 -49.53 6.97
CA LYS A 12 21.14 -50.19 5.67
C LYS A 12 19.69 -50.55 5.34
N THR A 13 19.37 -50.65 4.06
CA THR A 13 18.06 -51.08 3.59
C THR A 13 17.71 -52.47 4.15
N ASP A 14 16.47 -52.62 4.60
CA ASP A 14 15.92 -53.83 5.19
C ASP A 14 14.97 -54.50 4.18
N ILE A 15 15.07 -55.82 4.00
CA ILE A 15 14.36 -56.53 2.93
C ILE A 15 13.30 -57.44 3.55
N TYR A 16 12.04 -57.14 3.28
CA TYR A 16 10.92 -58.00 3.65
C TYR A 16 10.46 -58.83 2.45
N ARG A 17 10.60 -60.15 2.55
CA ARG A 17 10.12 -61.10 1.54
C ARG A 17 8.74 -61.63 1.94
N GLY A 18 7.68 -61.00 1.44
CA GLY A 18 6.31 -61.44 1.66
C GLY A 18 5.86 -62.49 0.64
N LYS A 19 4.74 -63.19 0.92
CA LYS A 19 4.19 -64.25 0.04
C LYS A 19 3.84 -63.79 -1.39
N ARG A 20 3.59 -62.49 -1.60
CA ARG A 20 3.16 -61.93 -2.91
C ARG A 20 4.11 -60.87 -3.49
N LYS A 21 4.92 -60.22 -2.65
CA LYS A 21 5.84 -59.16 -3.07
C LYS A 21 7.00 -59.01 -2.08
N THR A 22 8.17 -58.65 -2.61
CA THR A 22 9.30 -58.16 -1.83
C THR A 22 9.12 -56.67 -1.60
N THR A 23 9.39 -56.18 -0.39
CA THR A 23 9.36 -54.76 -0.04
C THR A 23 10.70 -54.38 0.58
N TYR A 24 11.28 -53.29 0.10
CA TYR A 24 12.56 -52.76 0.55
C TYR A 24 12.27 -51.57 1.46
N TYR A 25 12.78 -51.60 2.68
CA TYR A 25 12.54 -50.55 3.67
C TYR A 25 13.79 -49.74 3.92
N VAL A 26 13.65 -48.42 3.88
CA VAL A 26 14.67 -47.51 4.42
C VAL A 26 14.31 -47.23 5.86
N ARG A 27 15.28 -47.36 6.76
CA ARG A 27 15.10 -47.18 8.21
C ARG A 27 16.09 -46.13 8.70
N TRP A 28 15.60 -45.19 9.50
CA TRP A 28 16.44 -44.21 10.17
C TRP A 28 15.76 -43.71 11.45
N SER A 29 16.50 -43.03 12.31
CA SER A 29 15.93 -42.40 13.51
C SER A 29 16.41 -40.98 13.64
N VAL A 30 15.56 -40.12 14.21
CA VAL A 30 15.85 -38.71 14.49
C VAL A 30 15.50 -38.43 15.95
N ALA A 31 16.48 -37.98 16.75
CA ALA A 31 16.34 -37.84 18.21
C ALA A 31 15.77 -39.11 18.87
N GLY A 32 16.30 -40.28 18.49
CA GLY A 32 15.83 -41.59 18.99
C GLY A 32 14.47 -42.05 18.48
N GLN A 33 13.72 -41.26 17.70
CA GLN A 33 12.44 -41.70 17.14
C GLN A 33 12.62 -42.47 15.83
N PRO A 34 12.25 -43.77 15.77
CA PRO A 34 12.43 -44.57 14.57
C PRO A 34 11.43 -44.19 13.47
N LYS A 35 11.92 -44.20 12.23
CA LYS A 35 11.19 -43.97 10.99
C LYS A 35 11.48 -45.09 10.00
N LYS A 36 10.49 -45.42 9.16
CA LYS A 36 10.57 -46.52 8.21
C LYS A 36 9.71 -46.21 7.00
N GLU A 37 10.30 -46.29 5.81
CA GLU A 37 9.63 -45.98 4.53
C GLU A 37 9.72 -47.19 3.57
N PRO A 38 8.60 -47.66 2.97
CA PRO A 38 8.58 -48.79 2.05
C PRO A 38 8.83 -48.42 0.59
N PHE A 39 9.54 -49.27 -0.14
CA PHE A 39 9.81 -49.15 -1.58
C PHE A 39 9.60 -50.49 -2.32
N SER A 40 9.23 -50.40 -3.59
CA SER A 40 8.97 -51.56 -4.46
C SER A 40 10.24 -52.19 -5.05
N SER A 41 11.36 -51.46 -5.10
CA SER A 41 12.64 -51.94 -5.63
C SER A 41 13.83 -51.54 -4.76
N ALA A 42 14.90 -52.34 -4.81
CA ALA A 42 16.14 -52.06 -4.09
C ALA A 42 16.79 -50.73 -4.52
N ALA A 43 16.73 -50.41 -5.82
CA ALA A 43 17.33 -49.20 -6.38
C ALA A 43 16.64 -47.93 -5.86
N LEU A 44 15.30 -47.91 -5.76
CA LEU A 44 14.56 -46.79 -5.20
C LEU A 44 14.86 -46.59 -3.72
N ALA A 45 14.90 -47.70 -2.95
CA ALA A 45 15.25 -47.66 -1.53
C ALA A 45 16.68 -47.12 -1.32
N GLU A 46 17.65 -47.56 -2.12
CA GLU A 46 19.04 -47.10 -1.99
C GLU A 46 19.22 -45.65 -2.44
N SER A 47 18.50 -45.19 -3.47
CA SER A 47 18.48 -43.79 -3.86
C SER A 47 17.98 -42.91 -2.72
N TYR A 48 16.82 -43.23 -2.14
CA TYR A 48 16.25 -42.48 -1.02
C TYR A 48 17.16 -42.50 0.22
N ARG A 49 17.74 -43.66 0.54
CA ARG A 49 18.73 -43.77 1.63
C ARG A 49 19.96 -42.89 1.37
N SER A 50 20.44 -42.86 0.13
CA SER A 50 21.60 -42.06 -0.27
C SER A 50 21.34 -40.56 -0.09
N ASP A 51 20.12 -40.10 -0.38
CA ASP A 51 19.71 -38.71 -0.17
C ASP A 51 19.72 -38.34 1.33
N LEU A 52 19.16 -39.20 2.19
CA LEU A 52 19.20 -39.01 3.65
C LEU A 52 20.66 -38.95 4.17
N VAL A 53 21.52 -39.86 3.68
CA VAL A 53 22.94 -39.90 4.06
C VAL A 53 23.67 -38.65 3.57
N ALA A 54 23.39 -38.19 2.34
CA ALA A 54 23.99 -37.00 1.78
C ALA A 54 23.59 -35.74 2.58
N ALA A 55 22.33 -35.63 2.99
CA ALA A 55 21.86 -34.54 3.84
C ALA A 55 22.56 -34.54 5.21
N ALA A 56 22.62 -35.69 5.88
CA ALA A 56 23.33 -35.83 7.15
C ALA A 56 24.83 -35.47 7.03
N ARG A 57 25.50 -35.93 5.95
CA ARG A 57 26.91 -35.62 5.68
C ARG A 57 27.18 -34.14 5.40
N LYS A 58 26.21 -33.42 4.82
CA LYS A 58 26.30 -31.97 4.60
C LYS A 58 26.09 -31.15 5.88
N GLY A 59 25.88 -31.80 7.03
CA GLY A 59 25.56 -31.12 8.29
C GLY A 59 24.18 -30.48 8.24
N GLU A 60 23.23 -31.09 7.53
CA GLU A 60 21.85 -30.62 7.52
C GLU A 60 21.07 -31.14 8.73
N ALA A 61 20.26 -30.29 9.36
CA ALA A 61 19.40 -30.69 10.46
C ALA A 61 18.17 -31.46 9.97
N PHE A 62 17.64 -32.36 10.80
CA PHE A 62 16.46 -33.16 10.53
C PHE A 62 15.32 -32.73 11.45
N HIS A 63 14.10 -32.69 10.92
CA HIS A 63 12.91 -32.41 11.74
C HIS A 63 12.54 -33.63 12.58
N ILE A 64 12.36 -33.45 13.90
CA ILE A 64 12.04 -34.56 14.81
C ILE A 64 10.70 -35.21 14.45
N ALA A 65 9.69 -34.39 14.13
CA ALA A 65 8.33 -34.87 13.86
C ALA A 65 8.22 -35.69 12.56
N SER A 66 8.69 -35.17 11.42
CA SER A 66 8.63 -35.90 10.14
C SER A 66 9.76 -36.92 10.02
N GLY A 67 10.90 -36.68 10.66
CA GLY A 67 12.11 -37.45 10.50
C GLY A 67 12.90 -37.12 9.24
N LEU A 68 12.48 -36.17 8.43
CA LEU A 68 13.15 -35.84 7.17
C LEU A 68 14.20 -34.74 7.34
N PRO A 69 15.25 -34.71 6.50
CA PRO A 69 16.08 -33.53 6.36
C PRO A 69 15.23 -32.32 5.99
N VAL A 70 15.68 -31.16 6.48
CA VAL A 70 15.02 -29.88 6.24
C VAL A 70 14.81 -29.59 4.73
N SER A 71 15.73 -30.01 3.86
CA SER A 71 15.67 -29.87 2.40
C SER A 71 14.66 -30.80 1.73
N MET A 72 14.57 -32.05 2.18
CA MET A 72 13.65 -33.03 1.59
C MET A 72 12.20 -32.73 1.97
N ARG A 73 11.94 -32.33 3.22
CA ARG A 73 10.60 -31.86 3.65
C ARG A 73 10.11 -30.67 2.82
N ARG A 74 11.03 -29.79 2.37
CA ARG A 74 10.66 -28.66 1.50
C ARG A 74 10.26 -29.08 0.11
N ALA A 75 10.93 -30.07 -0.46
CA ALA A 75 10.55 -30.60 -1.76
C ALA A 75 9.11 -31.16 -1.74
N GLU A 76 8.67 -31.70 -0.58
CA GLU A 76 7.28 -32.14 -0.39
C GLU A 76 6.28 -30.98 -0.29
N HIS A 77 6.70 -29.82 0.22
CA HIS A 77 5.85 -28.63 0.38
C HIS A 77 5.96 -27.62 -0.78
N ASP A 78 6.85 -27.84 -1.75
CA ASP A 78 7.02 -26.94 -2.87
C ASP A 78 5.79 -26.96 -3.78
N MET A 79 5.44 -25.80 -4.32
CA MET A 79 4.23 -25.64 -5.10
C MET A 79 4.37 -24.53 -6.15
N PRO A 80 3.53 -24.52 -7.20
CA PRO A 80 3.52 -23.43 -8.17
C PRO A 80 3.29 -22.08 -7.50
N TRP A 81 4.05 -21.06 -7.91
CA TRP A 81 3.97 -19.71 -7.35
C TRP A 81 2.54 -19.16 -7.36
N TYR A 82 1.78 -19.39 -8.43
CA TYR A 82 0.43 -18.82 -8.53
C TYR A 82 -0.51 -19.37 -7.45
N THR A 83 -0.48 -20.67 -7.19
CA THR A 83 -1.26 -21.32 -6.13
C THR A 83 -0.87 -20.75 -4.77
N PHE A 84 0.43 -20.68 -4.49
CA PHE A 84 0.97 -20.08 -3.28
C PHE A 84 0.53 -18.62 -3.09
N ALA A 85 0.64 -17.81 -4.15
CA ALA A 85 0.30 -16.39 -4.13
C ALA A 85 -1.20 -16.15 -3.90
N CYS A 86 -2.08 -17.06 -4.35
CA CYS A 86 -3.49 -17.04 -4.00
C CYS A 86 -3.70 -17.27 -2.50
N SER A 87 -3.06 -18.28 -1.91
CA SER A 87 -3.14 -18.55 -0.46
C SER A 87 -2.64 -17.37 0.37
N TYR A 88 -1.52 -16.76 -0.02
CA TYR A 88 -1.02 -15.54 0.62
C TYR A 88 -2.01 -14.37 0.51
N ALA A 89 -2.64 -14.19 -0.66
CA ALA A 89 -3.64 -13.14 -0.86
C ALA A 89 -4.85 -13.35 0.05
N ASP A 90 -5.30 -14.59 0.22
CA ASP A 90 -6.45 -14.97 1.05
C ASP A 90 -6.19 -14.77 2.53
N ASP A 91 -5.03 -15.23 3.01
CA ASP A 91 -4.60 -15.04 4.37
C ASP A 91 -4.43 -13.54 4.70
N ALA A 92 -3.90 -12.75 3.77
CA ALA A 92 -3.79 -11.30 3.93
C ALA A 92 -5.15 -10.57 3.86
N TRP A 93 -6.12 -11.07 3.08
CA TRP A 93 -7.37 -10.39 2.74
C TRP A 93 -8.14 -9.79 3.93
N PRO A 94 -8.45 -10.54 5.01
CA PRO A 94 -9.23 -10.03 6.14
C PRO A 94 -8.46 -9.01 6.98
N ARG A 95 -7.12 -8.99 6.90
CA ARG A 95 -6.27 -8.16 7.76
C ARG A 95 -5.85 -6.83 7.11
N VAL A 96 -6.06 -6.69 5.80
CA VAL A 96 -5.62 -5.52 5.04
C VAL A 96 -6.79 -4.70 4.50
N ALA A 97 -6.56 -3.39 4.39
CA ALA A 97 -7.51 -2.43 3.81
C ALA A 97 -7.87 -2.78 2.36
N ALA A 98 -9.04 -2.34 1.88
CA ALA A 98 -9.41 -2.50 0.47
C ALA A 98 -8.37 -1.92 -0.51
N THR A 99 -7.82 -0.75 -0.20
CA THR A 99 -6.75 -0.13 -1.02
C THR A 99 -5.45 -0.92 -0.99
N THR A 100 -5.17 -1.60 0.13
CA THR A 100 -4.02 -2.49 0.28
C THR A 100 -4.25 -3.81 -0.45
N ARG A 101 -5.47 -4.36 -0.46
CA ARG A 101 -5.84 -5.55 -1.26
C ARG A 101 -5.56 -5.32 -2.74
N ARG A 102 -6.00 -4.17 -3.28
CA ARG A 102 -5.65 -3.78 -4.67
C ARG A 102 -4.14 -3.68 -4.88
N THR A 103 -3.41 -3.09 -3.93
CA THR A 103 -1.94 -2.99 -4.00
C THR A 103 -1.27 -4.36 -3.98
N HIS A 104 -1.76 -5.30 -3.17
CA HIS A 104 -1.30 -6.69 -3.15
C HIS A 104 -1.55 -7.33 -4.51
N ALA A 105 -2.76 -7.24 -5.06
CA ALA A 105 -3.09 -7.82 -6.35
C ALA A 105 -2.24 -7.28 -7.50
N GLU A 106 -2.00 -5.96 -7.55
CA GLU A 106 -1.11 -5.34 -8.54
C GLU A 106 0.34 -5.85 -8.42
N ALA A 107 0.84 -5.97 -7.19
CA ALA A 107 2.19 -6.45 -6.92
C ALA A 107 2.34 -7.95 -7.24
N LEU A 108 1.42 -8.79 -6.77
CA LEU A 108 1.39 -10.23 -7.05
C LEU A 108 1.23 -10.49 -8.55
N THR A 109 0.45 -9.68 -9.28
CA THR A 109 0.37 -9.75 -10.73
C THR A 109 1.74 -9.51 -11.37
N ALA A 110 2.44 -8.46 -10.96
CA ALA A 110 3.78 -8.17 -11.50
C ALA A 110 4.79 -9.29 -11.19
N ILE A 111 4.77 -9.82 -9.96
CA ILE A 111 5.65 -10.94 -9.55
C ILE A 111 5.35 -12.19 -10.38
N THR A 112 4.07 -12.54 -10.52
CA THR A 112 3.62 -13.73 -11.26
C THR A 112 4.05 -13.68 -12.72
N LEU A 113 3.94 -12.51 -13.36
CA LEU A 113 4.40 -12.33 -14.74
C LEU A 113 5.92 -12.50 -14.89
N ALA A 114 6.70 -12.15 -13.87
CA ALA A 114 8.15 -12.34 -13.86
C ALA A 114 8.56 -13.80 -13.57
N LEU A 115 7.64 -14.61 -13.06
CA LEU A 115 7.84 -16.03 -12.72
C LEU A 115 7.25 -16.99 -13.76
N LEU A 116 6.78 -16.49 -14.91
CA LEU A 116 6.33 -17.35 -15.99
C LEU A 116 7.50 -18.16 -16.56
N THR A 117 7.25 -19.43 -16.86
CA THR A 117 8.26 -20.36 -17.41
C THR A 117 8.32 -20.36 -18.92
N THR A 118 7.24 -19.94 -19.60
CA THR A 118 7.15 -19.95 -21.06
C THR A 118 6.30 -18.81 -21.61
N THR A 119 6.49 -18.49 -22.89
CA THR A 119 5.63 -17.61 -23.68
C THR A 119 4.72 -18.38 -24.64
N ARG A 120 4.95 -19.69 -24.82
CA ARG A 120 4.13 -20.54 -25.70
C ARG A 120 2.73 -20.68 -25.13
N GLY A 121 1.71 -20.40 -25.95
CA GLY A 121 0.31 -20.46 -25.53
C GLY A 121 -0.08 -19.40 -24.49
N LYS A 122 0.80 -18.41 -24.24
CA LYS A 122 0.56 -17.35 -23.26
C LYS A 122 -0.65 -16.52 -23.69
N PRO A 123 -1.65 -16.33 -22.81
CA PRO A 123 -2.75 -15.41 -23.06
C PRO A 123 -2.25 -13.98 -23.34
N ASP A 124 -3.06 -13.21 -24.06
CA ASP A 124 -2.76 -11.81 -24.33
C ASP A 124 -2.40 -11.03 -23.04
N GLY A 125 -1.44 -10.11 -23.15
CA GLY A 125 -0.86 -9.43 -21.99
C GLY A 125 -1.88 -8.65 -21.15
N PRO A 126 -2.70 -7.76 -21.76
CA PRO A 126 -3.86 -7.15 -21.13
C PRO A 126 -4.83 -8.15 -20.47
N LEU A 127 -5.22 -9.22 -21.17
CA LEU A 127 -6.11 -10.26 -20.62
C LEU A 127 -5.49 -10.90 -19.38
N LEU A 128 -4.22 -11.31 -19.45
CA LEU A 128 -3.51 -11.97 -18.37
C LEU A 128 -3.39 -11.09 -17.13
N ARG A 129 -3.07 -9.81 -17.30
CA ARG A 129 -3.03 -8.83 -16.20
C ARG A 129 -4.40 -8.61 -15.58
N ARG A 130 -5.45 -8.51 -16.40
CA ARG A 130 -6.83 -8.36 -15.93
C ARG A 130 -7.27 -9.60 -15.15
N ALA A 131 -6.99 -10.80 -15.67
CA ALA A 131 -7.31 -12.07 -15.05
C ALA A 131 -6.62 -12.19 -13.68
N LEU A 132 -5.31 -11.96 -13.61
CA LEU A 132 -4.56 -12.04 -12.36
C LEU A 132 -5.00 -10.97 -11.35
N CYS A 133 -5.06 -9.71 -11.76
CA CYS A 133 -5.30 -8.61 -10.83
C CYS A 133 -6.76 -8.58 -10.35
N ARG A 134 -7.74 -8.65 -11.25
CA ARG A 134 -9.16 -8.47 -10.85
C ARG A 134 -9.85 -9.76 -10.38
N TRP A 135 -9.30 -10.92 -10.73
CA TRP A 135 -9.91 -12.22 -10.41
C TRP A 135 -8.98 -13.09 -9.57
N GLY A 136 -7.77 -13.40 -10.06
CA GLY A 136 -6.86 -14.33 -9.38
C GLY A 136 -6.44 -13.89 -7.97
N PHE A 137 -6.01 -12.64 -7.82
CA PHE A 137 -5.59 -12.07 -6.53
C PHE A 137 -6.70 -11.31 -5.81
N ASN A 138 -7.95 -11.55 -6.22
CA ASN A 138 -9.13 -11.06 -5.52
C ASN A 138 -9.86 -12.26 -4.90
N THR A 139 -9.71 -12.44 -3.58
CA THR A 139 -10.25 -13.59 -2.84
C THR A 139 -11.74 -13.77 -3.04
N THR A 140 -12.50 -12.67 -3.14
CA THR A 140 -13.97 -12.73 -3.28
C THR A 140 -14.44 -13.08 -4.70
N ARG A 141 -13.62 -12.79 -5.72
CA ARG A 141 -13.98 -13.02 -7.13
C ARG A 141 -13.33 -14.27 -7.70
N ARG A 142 -12.23 -14.74 -7.12
CA ARG A 142 -11.52 -15.93 -7.61
C ARG A 142 -12.44 -17.14 -7.56
N GLY A 143 -12.70 -17.73 -8.73
CA GLY A 143 -13.56 -18.91 -8.84
C GLY A 143 -15.06 -18.61 -8.80
N ALA A 144 -15.46 -17.33 -8.78
CA ALA A 144 -16.87 -16.96 -8.77
C ALA A 144 -17.60 -17.46 -10.04
N PRO A 145 -18.90 -17.81 -9.96
CA PRO A 145 -19.66 -18.33 -11.10
C PRO A 145 -19.69 -17.38 -12.31
N ASP A 146 -19.64 -16.07 -12.06
CA ASP A 146 -19.63 -15.00 -13.07
C ASP A 146 -18.25 -14.79 -13.73
N THR A 147 -17.23 -15.59 -13.38
CA THR A 147 -15.89 -15.47 -13.98
C THR A 147 -15.95 -15.78 -15.48
N PRO A 148 -15.58 -14.81 -16.35
CA PRO A 148 -15.52 -15.01 -17.80
C PRO A 148 -14.64 -16.19 -18.20
N ASN A 149 -15.03 -16.89 -19.28
CA ASN A 149 -14.32 -18.10 -19.74
C ASN A 149 -12.87 -17.82 -20.17
N ASP A 150 -12.61 -16.68 -20.81
CA ASP A 150 -11.28 -16.22 -21.20
C ASP A 150 -10.38 -16.00 -19.97
N VAL A 151 -10.93 -15.40 -18.91
CA VAL A 151 -10.26 -15.22 -17.62
C VAL A 151 -9.96 -16.57 -16.97
N ARG A 152 -10.93 -17.49 -16.93
CA ARG A 152 -10.76 -18.83 -16.35
C ARG A 152 -9.67 -19.62 -17.08
N ALA A 153 -9.66 -19.58 -18.40
CA ALA A 153 -8.63 -20.20 -19.22
C ALA A 153 -7.24 -19.58 -18.96
N ALA A 154 -7.16 -18.25 -18.87
CA ALA A 154 -5.91 -17.57 -18.55
C ALA A 154 -5.35 -17.93 -17.16
N LEU A 155 -6.20 -18.01 -16.13
CA LEU A 155 -5.77 -18.40 -14.78
C LEU A 155 -5.34 -19.87 -14.70
N ARG A 156 -6.01 -20.77 -15.40
CA ARG A 156 -5.57 -22.17 -15.55
C ARG A 156 -4.19 -22.23 -16.19
N TRP A 157 -3.99 -21.51 -17.31
CA TRP A 157 -2.69 -21.45 -17.96
C TRP A 157 -1.58 -20.95 -17.02
N VAL A 158 -1.83 -19.93 -16.19
CA VAL A 158 -0.83 -19.44 -15.22
C VAL A 158 -0.48 -20.48 -14.17
N THR A 159 -1.46 -21.27 -13.72
CA THR A 159 -1.25 -22.32 -12.72
C THR A 159 -0.19 -23.31 -13.20
N ASP A 160 -0.25 -23.69 -14.47
CA ASP A 160 0.66 -24.69 -15.07
C ASP A 160 2.00 -24.11 -15.53
N HIS A 161 2.11 -22.79 -15.70
CA HIS A 161 3.26 -22.13 -16.34
C HIS A 161 3.95 -21.09 -15.44
N THR A 162 3.89 -21.29 -14.12
CA THR A 162 4.66 -20.50 -13.15
C THR A 162 5.74 -21.34 -12.49
N ARG A 163 6.86 -20.69 -12.16
CA ARG A 163 7.94 -21.31 -11.39
C ARG A 163 7.43 -21.75 -10.01
N PRO A 164 8.01 -22.80 -9.42
CA PRO A 164 7.76 -23.11 -8.02
C PRO A 164 8.26 -22.01 -7.09
N VAL A 165 7.73 -21.95 -5.86
CA VAL A 165 8.14 -20.96 -4.86
C VAL A 165 9.61 -21.11 -4.49
N SER A 166 10.11 -22.36 -4.42
CA SER A 166 11.52 -22.66 -4.14
C SER A 166 12.50 -21.93 -5.08
N ALA A 167 12.11 -21.67 -6.33
CA ALA A 167 12.92 -20.95 -7.31
C ALA A 167 13.27 -19.52 -6.88
N LEU A 168 12.47 -18.90 -5.99
CA LEU A 168 12.77 -17.57 -5.45
C LEU A 168 13.95 -17.57 -4.45
N ALA A 169 14.39 -18.74 -4.00
CA ALA A 169 15.64 -18.86 -3.24
C ALA A 169 16.87 -18.60 -4.12
N GLU A 170 16.76 -18.77 -5.44
CA GLU A 170 17.85 -18.53 -6.38
C GLU A 170 18.06 -17.02 -6.61
N PRO A 171 19.26 -16.47 -6.31
CA PRO A 171 19.52 -15.04 -6.46
C PRO A 171 19.26 -14.47 -7.86
N PRO A 172 19.55 -15.17 -8.98
CA PRO A 172 19.24 -14.67 -10.33
C PRO A 172 17.74 -14.48 -10.57
N ILE A 173 16.91 -15.42 -10.11
CA ILE A 173 15.45 -15.37 -10.29
C ILE A 173 14.86 -14.25 -9.44
N LEU A 174 15.23 -14.18 -8.16
CA LEU A 174 14.77 -13.11 -7.27
C LEU A 174 15.17 -11.72 -7.78
N ARG A 175 16.39 -11.59 -8.32
CA ARG A 175 16.85 -10.35 -8.95
C ARG A 175 16.04 -10.00 -10.19
N ALA A 176 15.70 -10.97 -11.04
CA ALA A 176 14.86 -10.74 -12.22
C ALA A 176 13.46 -10.25 -11.83
N VAL A 177 12.87 -10.81 -10.76
CA VAL A 177 11.58 -10.34 -10.21
C VAL A 177 11.69 -8.88 -9.75
N LEU A 178 12.71 -8.53 -8.97
CA LEU A 178 12.91 -7.15 -8.51
C LEU A 178 13.16 -6.18 -9.67
N SER A 179 13.92 -6.60 -10.67
CA SER A 179 14.16 -5.82 -11.89
C SER A 179 12.86 -5.61 -12.69
N SER A 180 11.91 -6.55 -12.66
CA SER A 180 10.61 -6.36 -13.32
C SER A 180 9.79 -5.20 -12.71
N PHE A 181 10.11 -4.78 -11.48
CA PHE A 181 9.39 -3.68 -10.84
C PHE A 181 9.85 -2.30 -11.32
N THR A 182 11.06 -2.20 -11.89
CA THR A 182 11.71 -0.91 -12.17
C THR A 182 11.11 -0.18 -13.35
N ASN A 183 10.40 -0.89 -14.24
CA ASN A 183 9.78 -0.31 -15.42
C ASN A 183 8.25 -0.45 -15.38
N ARG A 184 7.58 0.53 -15.96
CA ARG A 184 6.14 0.55 -16.22
C ARG A 184 5.85 -0.21 -17.53
N LEU A 185 4.58 -0.47 -17.79
CA LEU A 185 4.13 -1.12 -19.03
C LEU A 185 4.46 -0.31 -20.29
N ASP A 186 4.65 1.00 -20.18
CA ASP A 186 5.06 1.91 -21.25
C ASP A 186 6.60 1.98 -21.43
N GLY A 187 7.35 1.11 -20.75
CA GLY A 187 8.81 1.06 -20.78
C GLY A 187 9.52 2.15 -19.96
N LYS A 188 8.79 3.11 -19.40
CA LYS A 188 9.38 4.19 -18.60
C LYS A 188 9.70 3.71 -17.18
N PRO A 189 10.68 4.34 -16.49
CA PRO A 189 10.97 4.03 -15.10
C PRO A 189 9.74 4.18 -14.20
N ALA A 190 9.53 3.20 -13.34
CA ALA A 190 8.52 3.23 -12.29
C ALA A 190 8.96 4.17 -11.16
N ALA A 191 7.99 4.81 -10.51
CA ALA A 191 8.30 5.65 -9.36
C ALA A 191 8.93 4.82 -8.22
N PRO A 192 9.95 5.35 -7.50
CA PRO A 192 10.58 4.66 -6.37
C PRO A 192 9.58 4.13 -5.33
N SER A 193 8.52 4.89 -5.06
CA SER A 193 7.46 4.49 -4.12
C SER A 193 6.65 3.28 -4.59
N VAL A 194 6.44 3.13 -5.90
CA VAL A 194 5.74 1.97 -6.50
C VAL A 194 6.64 0.73 -6.41
N ILE A 195 7.92 0.89 -6.75
CA ILE A 195 8.93 -0.18 -6.65
C ILE A 195 9.00 -0.69 -5.20
N ASN A 196 9.10 0.22 -4.24
CA ASN A 196 9.18 -0.13 -2.83
C ASN A 196 7.91 -0.83 -2.33
N ARG A 197 6.71 -0.41 -2.78
CA ARG A 197 5.46 -1.11 -2.44
C ARG A 197 5.46 -2.55 -2.94
N LYS A 198 5.83 -2.79 -4.21
CA LYS A 198 5.92 -4.15 -4.76
C LYS A 198 6.95 -5.00 -4.01
N LYS A 199 8.10 -4.41 -3.65
CA LYS A 199 9.13 -5.06 -2.83
C LYS A 199 8.60 -5.46 -1.46
N ILE A 200 7.84 -4.60 -0.78
CA ILE A 200 7.23 -4.91 0.53
C ILE A 200 6.27 -6.09 0.40
N VAL A 201 5.41 -6.11 -0.63
CA VAL A 201 4.50 -7.24 -0.85
C VAL A 201 5.25 -8.54 -1.15
N LEU A 202 6.31 -8.49 -1.98
CA LEU A 202 7.18 -9.63 -2.22
C LEU A 202 7.84 -10.12 -0.92
N GLY A 203 8.32 -9.20 -0.08
CA GLY A 203 8.91 -9.53 1.22
C GLY A 203 7.92 -10.21 2.16
N GLY A 204 6.67 -9.74 2.20
CA GLY A 204 5.58 -10.37 2.95
C GLY A 204 5.25 -11.77 2.44
N ALA A 205 5.13 -11.94 1.12
CA ALA A 205 4.91 -13.25 0.51
C ALA A 205 6.06 -14.22 0.80
N LEU A 206 7.33 -13.78 0.73
CA LEU A 206 8.48 -14.62 1.08
C LEU A 206 8.51 -14.96 2.58
N GLY A 207 8.06 -14.07 3.46
CA GLY A 207 7.86 -14.36 4.88
C GLY A 207 6.82 -15.45 5.10
N TYR A 208 5.66 -15.33 4.44
CA TYR A 208 4.60 -16.34 4.46
C TYR A 208 5.08 -17.71 3.94
N ALA A 209 5.94 -17.74 2.92
CA ALA A 209 6.56 -18.97 2.44
C ALA A 209 7.50 -19.64 3.47
N VAL A 210 8.16 -18.85 4.31
CA VAL A 210 8.99 -19.37 5.42
C VAL A 210 8.10 -19.93 6.53
N GLU A 211 7.01 -19.23 6.88
CA GLU A 211 6.04 -19.71 7.87
C GLU A 211 5.41 -21.06 7.49
N HIS A 212 5.20 -21.28 6.18
CA HIS A 212 4.67 -22.53 5.61
C HIS A 212 5.76 -23.56 5.28
N GLU A 213 6.99 -23.35 5.75
CA GLU A 213 8.14 -24.25 5.58
C GLU A 213 8.49 -24.55 4.10
N ILE A 214 8.05 -23.71 3.15
CA ILE A 214 8.42 -23.80 1.72
C ILE A 214 9.84 -23.25 1.51
N LEU A 215 10.17 -22.14 2.19
CA LEU A 215 11.50 -21.52 2.19
C LEU A 215 12.16 -21.62 3.58
N THR A 216 13.50 -21.65 3.62
CA THR A 216 14.26 -21.64 4.89
C THR A 216 14.20 -20.31 5.61
N THR A 217 14.41 -19.28 4.82
CA THR A 217 14.67 -17.92 5.24
C THR A 217 14.21 -17.02 4.12
N ASN A 218 13.90 -15.78 4.45
CA ASN A 218 13.57 -14.79 3.45
C ASN A 218 14.84 -14.44 2.67
N PRO A 219 14.96 -14.73 1.36
CA PRO A 219 16.18 -14.44 0.59
C PRO A 219 16.35 -12.94 0.29
N LEU A 220 15.30 -12.13 0.47
CA LEU A 220 15.27 -10.73 0.08
C LEU A 220 16.30 -9.84 0.80
N PRO A 221 16.55 -9.98 2.13
CA PRO A 221 17.56 -9.18 2.83
C PRO A 221 19.00 -9.51 2.42
N ALA A 222 19.28 -10.76 2.07
CA ALA A 222 20.62 -11.20 1.66
C ALA A 222 20.98 -10.72 0.23
N LEU A 223 19.99 -10.42 -0.60
CA LEU A 223 20.21 -9.98 -1.97
C LEU A 223 20.72 -8.54 -2.02
N LYS A 224 21.94 -8.36 -2.51
CA LYS A 224 22.53 -7.03 -2.81
C LYS A 224 21.82 -6.38 -4.01
N TRP A 225 20.66 -5.77 -3.75
CA TRP A 225 19.85 -5.04 -4.73
C TRP A 225 19.53 -3.63 -4.21
N ARG A 226 19.91 -2.60 -4.97
CA ARG A 226 19.73 -1.19 -4.56
C ARG A 226 18.29 -0.76 -4.83
N SER A 227 17.52 -0.60 -3.76
CA SER A 227 16.18 -0.03 -3.85
C SER A 227 16.26 1.47 -4.14
N PRO A 228 15.50 1.99 -5.12
CA PRO A 228 15.35 3.43 -5.31
C PRO A 228 14.78 4.07 -4.05
N ARG A 229 15.37 5.18 -3.59
CA ARG A 229 14.87 5.92 -2.42
C ARG A 229 13.72 6.82 -2.86
N PRO A 230 12.50 6.68 -2.29
CA PRO A 230 11.44 7.64 -2.55
C PRO A 230 11.78 8.98 -1.87
N ALA A 231 11.49 10.08 -2.56
CA ALA A 231 11.47 11.38 -1.91
C ALA A 231 10.33 11.39 -0.88
N HIS A 232 10.67 11.68 0.38
CA HIS A 232 9.70 11.79 1.48
C HIS A 232 9.24 13.24 1.72
N THR A 233 9.86 14.19 1.01
CA THR A 233 9.69 15.62 1.19
C THR A 233 8.69 16.19 0.20
N VAL A 234 7.95 17.21 0.65
CA VAL A 234 7.03 17.97 -0.22
C VAL A 234 7.84 18.82 -1.19
N ASP A 235 7.46 18.78 -2.48
CA ASP A 235 7.97 19.73 -3.45
C ASP A 235 7.36 21.11 -3.18
N LYS A 236 8.20 22.08 -2.78
CA LYS A 236 7.76 23.46 -2.48
C LYS A 236 6.99 24.08 -3.65
N ARG A 237 7.33 23.73 -4.89
CA ARG A 237 6.70 24.26 -6.11
C ARG A 237 5.26 23.77 -6.30
N ALA A 238 4.87 22.70 -5.60
CA ALA A 238 3.51 22.18 -5.64
C ALA A 238 2.58 22.91 -4.66
N VAL A 239 3.14 23.62 -3.66
CA VAL A 239 2.41 24.26 -2.57
C VAL A 239 1.96 25.66 -2.97
N VAL A 240 0.65 25.91 -2.87
CA VAL A 240 0.05 27.23 -3.11
C VAL A 240 0.15 28.12 -1.88
N ASN A 241 0.32 29.43 -2.10
CA ASN A 241 0.15 30.44 -1.06
C ASN A 241 -1.35 30.76 -0.83
N PRO A 242 -1.71 31.52 0.23
CA PRO A 242 -3.11 31.82 0.53
C PRO A 242 -3.89 32.54 -0.56
N VAL A 243 -3.23 33.42 -1.32
CA VAL A 243 -3.88 34.13 -2.44
C VAL A 243 -4.22 33.14 -3.56
N GLN A 244 -3.25 32.32 -3.96
CA GLN A 244 -3.42 31.28 -4.98
C GLN A 244 -4.47 30.25 -4.58
N ALA A 245 -4.51 29.85 -3.32
CA ALA A 245 -5.52 28.91 -2.81
C ALA A 245 -6.93 29.49 -2.90
N ARG A 246 -7.13 30.75 -2.49
CA ARG A 246 -8.41 31.45 -2.64
C ARG A 246 -8.82 31.58 -4.10
N THR A 247 -7.89 31.93 -4.99
CA THR A 247 -8.14 32.00 -6.44
C THR A 247 -8.60 30.65 -7.00
N LEU A 248 -7.93 29.56 -6.63
CA LEU A 248 -8.33 28.20 -7.01
C LEU A 248 -9.73 27.84 -6.50
N LEU A 249 -10.03 28.13 -5.24
CA LEU A 249 -11.35 27.83 -4.66
C LEU A 249 -12.47 28.63 -5.34
N ARG A 250 -12.22 29.89 -5.73
CA ARG A 250 -13.16 30.67 -6.54
C ARG A 250 -13.37 30.04 -7.91
N ALA A 251 -12.31 29.63 -8.59
CA ALA A 251 -12.40 28.95 -9.88
C ALA A 251 -13.15 27.61 -9.79
N VAL A 252 -13.01 26.87 -8.69
CA VAL A 252 -13.81 25.67 -8.39
C VAL A 252 -15.30 26.02 -8.32
N ALA A 253 -15.65 27.06 -7.56
CA ALA A 253 -17.04 27.48 -7.40
C ALA A 253 -17.66 27.95 -8.72
N ALA A 254 -16.85 28.54 -9.61
CA ALA A 254 -17.27 28.97 -10.94
C ALA A 254 -17.46 27.81 -11.94
N GLN A 255 -16.93 26.61 -11.66
CA GLN A 255 -17.11 25.48 -12.58
C GLN A 255 -18.59 25.06 -12.70
N PRO A 256 -19.07 24.75 -13.90
CA PRO A 256 -20.45 24.33 -14.10
C PRO A 256 -20.75 22.98 -13.41
N GLY A 257 -22.03 22.77 -13.09
CA GLY A 257 -22.51 21.52 -12.51
C GLY A 257 -22.05 21.32 -11.06
N SER A 258 -21.08 20.43 -10.83
CA SER A 258 -20.66 20.05 -9.47
C SER A 258 -19.68 21.02 -8.81
N GLY A 259 -19.27 22.10 -9.48
CA GLY A 259 -18.31 23.09 -8.97
C GLY A 259 -18.71 23.70 -7.61
N PRO A 260 -19.86 24.39 -7.52
CA PRO A 260 -20.35 24.97 -6.27
C PRO A 260 -20.42 23.96 -5.10
N ARG A 261 -20.93 22.76 -5.36
CA ARG A 261 -21.03 21.66 -4.37
C ARG A 261 -19.67 21.12 -3.91
N LEU A 262 -18.61 21.35 -4.69
CA LEU A 262 -17.24 20.91 -4.37
C LEU A 262 -16.38 22.00 -3.73
N LEU A 263 -16.84 23.25 -3.69
CA LEU A 263 -16.14 24.33 -3.00
C LEU A 263 -15.83 23.94 -1.55
N GLY A 264 -16.84 23.52 -0.79
CA GLY A 264 -16.68 23.08 0.59
C GLY A 264 -15.69 21.92 0.72
N TYR A 265 -15.76 20.94 -0.20
CA TYR A 265 -14.85 19.80 -0.19
C TYR A 265 -13.39 20.25 -0.33
N PHE A 266 -13.04 21.04 -1.35
CA PHE A 266 -11.65 21.51 -1.51
C PHE A 266 -11.24 22.51 -0.43
N ALA A 267 -12.17 23.34 0.08
CA ALA A 267 -11.91 24.26 1.16
C ALA A 267 -11.48 23.52 2.45
N THR A 268 -12.09 22.37 2.78
CA THR A 268 -11.66 21.57 3.95
C THR A 268 -10.24 21.02 3.82
N LEU A 269 -9.81 20.67 2.60
CA LEU A 269 -8.44 20.23 2.33
C LEU A 269 -7.43 21.37 2.56
N TYR A 270 -7.80 22.61 2.24
CA TYR A 270 -6.90 23.76 2.35
C TYR A 270 -6.92 24.42 3.73
N TYR A 271 -8.09 24.72 4.29
CA TYR A 271 -8.18 25.49 5.54
C TYR A 271 -8.01 24.64 6.79
N ALA A 272 -8.46 23.37 6.74
CA ALA A 272 -8.37 22.44 7.85
C ALA A 272 -7.40 21.27 7.54
N GLY A 273 -6.72 21.30 6.39
CA GLY A 273 -5.69 20.31 6.07
C GLY A 273 -6.22 18.89 5.98
N LEU A 274 -7.53 18.65 5.73
CA LEU A 274 -8.08 17.28 5.73
C LEU A 274 -7.45 16.43 4.61
N ARG A 275 -7.34 15.12 4.83
CA ARG A 275 -7.10 14.20 3.71
C ARG A 275 -8.35 14.15 2.81
N PRO A 276 -8.20 13.93 1.49
CA PRO A 276 -9.33 13.71 0.58
C PRO A 276 -10.34 12.66 1.08
N GLU A 277 -9.84 11.57 1.67
CA GLU A 277 -10.68 10.52 2.25
C GLU A 277 -11.38 10.92 3.56
N GLU A 278 -10.80 11.85 4.34
CA GLU A 278 -11.40 12.39 5.57
C GLU A 278 -12.50 13.39 5.21
N ALA A 279 -12.20 14.31 4.27
CA ALA A 279 -13.18 15.28 3.79
C ALA A 279 -14.41 14.61 3.19
N ALA A 280 -14.21 13.59 2.35
CA ALA A 280 -15.33 12.84 1.76
C ALA A 280 -16.11 11.98 2.77
N ALA A 281 -15.59 11.78 3.98
CA ALA A 281 -16.29 11.07 5.05
C ALA A 281 -17.07 12.00 5.98
N LEU A 282 -16.90 13.33 5.87
CA LEU A 282 -17.55 14.29 6.76
C LEU A 282 -19.08 14.15 6.72
N THR A 283 -19.65 14.17 7.91
CA THR A 283 -21.09 14.20 8.20
C THR A 283 -21.42 15.38 9.10
N THR A 284 -22.71 15.72 9.23
CA THR A 284 -23.16 16.82 10.10
C THR A 284 -22.75 16.64 11.55
N THR A 285 -22.67 15.39 12.04
CA THR A 285 -22.23 15.10 13.41
C THR A 285 -20.75 15.38 13.64
N ASN A 286 -19.96 15.58 12.59
CA ASN A 286 -18.56 15.95 12.70
C ASN A 286 -18.34 17.47 12.87
N LEU A 287 -19.40 18.28 12.84
CA LEU A 287 -19.27 19.73 12.71
C LEU A 287 -19.74 20.48 13.95
N ALA A 288 -18.87 21.33 14.50
CA ALA A 288 -19.25 22.39 15.42
C ALA A 288 -19.06 23.73 14.72
N LEU A 289 -20.11 24.24 14.09
CA LEU A 289 -20.10 25.48 13.34
C LEU A 289 -20.88 26.54 14.15
N PRO A 290 -20.24 27.55 14.78
CA PRO A 290 -20.90 28.72 15.39
C PRO A 290 -21.10 29.88 14.39
N ILE A 291 -22.22 30.62 14.47
CA ILE A 291 -22.70 31.57 13.43
C ILE A 291 -21.59 32.49 12.89
N THR A 292 -20.73 32.97 13.80
CA THR A 292 -19.53 33.75 13.48
C THR A 292 -18.32 33.14 14.19
N GLY A 293 -17.12 33.47 13.69
CA GLY A 293 -15.86 33.05 14.32
C GLY A 293 -15.42 31.63 13.95
N TRP A 294 -14.58 31.05 14.82
CA TRP A 294 -13.96 29.75 14.63
C TRP A 294 -14.92 28.61 14.99
N GLY A 295 -14.99 27.59 14.14
CA GLY A 295 -15.64 26.33 14.45
C GLY A 295 -14.63 25.20 14.68
N GLU A 296 -15.13 23.98 14.76
CA GLU A 296 -14.32 22.77 14.89
C GLU A 296 -14.85 21.65 13.99
N LEU A 297 -13.92 20.81 13.52
CA LEU A 297 -14.22 19.58 12.79
C LEU A 297 -13.70 18.38 13.59
N HIS A 298 -14.61 17.50 13.99
CA HIS A 298 -14.33 16.27 14.75
C HIS A 298 -14.20 15.08 13.81
N LEU A 299 -12.97 14.64 13.55
CA LEU A 299 -12.69 13.58 12.58
C LEU A 299 -12.58 12.23 13.27
N THR A 300 -13.53 11.33 12.98
CA THR A 300 -13.60 9.97 13.52
C THR A 300 -13.17 8.91 12.50
N ASP A 301 -13.54 9.11 11.23
CA ASP A 301 -13.43 8.11 10.17
C ASP A 301 -12.86 8.70 8.87
N ALA A 302 -12.41 7.81 7.98
CA ALA A 302 -11.92 8.11 6.64
C ALA A 302 -12.52 7.13 5.63
N ARG A 303 -12.89 7.62 4.45
CA ARG A 303 -13.49 6.81 3.36
C ARG A 303 -12.63 6.74 2.10
N PRO A 304 -11.51 5.99 2.10
CA PRO A 304 -10.64 5.88 0.94
C PRO A 304 -11.31 5.14 -0.21
N HIS A 305 -11.15 5.66 -1.43
CA HIS A 305 -11.65 5.02 -2.64
C HIS A 305 -10.76 3.83 -3.06
N ALA A 306 -11.31 2.63 -2.99
CA ALA A 306 -10.66 1.39 -3.40
C ALA A 306 -11.25 0.82 -4.71
N GLY A 307 -12.50 1.17 -5.02
CA GLY A 307 -13.32 0.55 -6.06
C GLY A 307 -14.12 -0.62 -5.48
N ASN A 308 -15.37 -0.76 -5.92
CA ASN A 308 -16.36 -1.71 -5.38
C ASN A 308 -15.90 -3.17 -5.32
N GLU A 309 -14.98 -3.57 -6.21
CA GLU A 309 -14.47 -4.93 -6.29
C GLU A 309 -13.44 -5.25 -5.19
N TRP A 310 -13.01 -4.26 -4.42
CA TRP A 310 -11.99 -4.40 -3.38
C TRP A 310 -12.52 -4.19 -1.95
N THR A 311 -13.74 -3.66 -1.83
CA THR A 311 -14.41 -3.33 -0.57
C THR A 311 -15.31 -4.48 -0.11
N ASP A 312 -15.46 -4.62 1.21
CA ASP A 312 -16.37 -5.63 1.79
C ASP A 312 -17.85 -5.20 1.70
N HIS A 313 -18.10 -3.90 1.50
CA HIS A 313 -19.40 -3.32 1.24
C HIS A 313 -19.47 -2.88 -0.22
N HIS A 314 -20.59 -3.13 -0.90
CA HIS A 314 -20.81 -2.92 -2.35
C HIS A 314 -20.71 -1.45 -2.86
N GLY A 315 -19.98 -0.56 -2.18
CA GLY A 315 -19.67 0.81 -2.60
C GLY A 315 -18.18 1.01 -2.94
N ASP A 316 -17.85 2.06 -3.67
CA ASP A 316 -16.50 2.31 -4.19
C ASP A 316 -15.49 2.79 -3.12
N ARG A 317 -15.97 3.14 -1.94
CA ARG A 317 -15.17 3.63 -0.81
C ARG A 317 -15.26 2.67 0.38
N ASP A 318 -14.10 2.35 0.92
CA ASP A 318 -13.94 1.56 2.14
C ASP A 318 -14.21 2.47 3.35
N GLN A 319 -14.92 2.01 4.38
CA GLN A 319 -15.16 2.79 5.60
C GLN A 319 -14.14 2.38 6.66
N ARG A 320 -13.27 3.30 7.09
CA ARG A 320 -12.16 2.99 8.00
C ARG A 320 -11.99 4.03 9.08
N HIS A 321 -11.38 3.61 10.18
CA HIS A 321 -10.81 4.53 11.17
C HIS A 321 -9.58 5.28 10.62
N LEU A 322 -9.24 6.42 11.21
CA LEU A 322 -8.09 7.23 10.80
C LEU A 322 -6.77 6.44 10.82
N LYS A 323 -5.92 6.65 9.81
CA LYS A 323 -4.60 5.99 9.69
C LYS A 323 -3.71 6.25 10.92
N HIS A 324 -3.04 5.21 11.42
CA HIS A 324 -2.04 5.22 12.51
C HIS A 324 -2.57 5.39 13.94
N ARG A 325 -3.83 5.02 14.20
CA ARG A 325 -4.42 5.10 15.55
C ARG A 325 -5.14 3.80 15.92
N ALA A 326 -5.26 3.57 17.23
CA ALA A 326 -6.12 2.53 17.77
C ALA A 326 -7.59 2.84 17.43
N VAL A 327 -8.43 1.81 17.41
CA VAL A 327 -9.88 1.93 17.19
C VAL A 327 -10.46 2.97 18.17
N ARG A 328 -11.14 4.03 17.65
CA ARG A 328 -11.81 5.15 18.36
C ARG A 328 -11.04 6.45 18.67
N GLU A 329 -9.80 6.64 18.23
CA GLU A 329 -9.12 7.94 18.49
C GLU A 329 -9.54 9.03 17.48
N SER A 330 -10.48 9.90 17.88
CA SER A 330 -10.90 11.07 17.11
C SER A 330 -9.93 12.23 17.24
N ARG A 331 -9.75 13.03 16.19
CA ARG A 331 -8.99 14.29 16.26
C ARG A 331 -9.87 15.49 15.93
N THR A 332 -9.76 16.53 16.72
CA THR A 332 -10.40 17.83 16.46
C THR A 332 -9.45 18.73 15.69
N VAL A 333 -9.96 19.37 14.64
CA VAL A 333 -9.21 20.34 13.83
C VAL A 333 -9.95 21.67 13.84
N PRO A 334 -9.26 22.80 14.05
CA PRO A 334 -9.91 24.10 14.00
C PRO A 334 -10.46 24.39 12.60
N CYS A 335 -11.64 24.98 12.56
CA CYS A 335 -12.31 25.45 11.36
C CYS A 335 -12.24 26.98 11.33
N PRO A 336 -11.34 27.59 10.53
CA PRO A 336 -11.22 29.04 10.45
C PRO A 336 -12.54 29.70 10.04
N PRO A 337 -12.78 30.98 10.40
CA PRO A 337 -14.04 31.67 10.09
C PRO A 337 -14.43 31.62 8.61
N GLU A 338 -13.45 31.67 7.70
CA GLU A 338 -13.68 31.55 6.26
C GLU A 338 -14.20 30.16 5.87
N LEU A 339 -13.63 29.08 6.42
CA LEU A 339 -14.11 27.71 6.18
C LEU A 339 -15.48 27.49 6.85
N ASN A 340 -15.67 27.99 8.06
CA ASN A 340 -16.91 27.91 8.81
C ASN A 340 -18.09 28.47 7.99
N ARG A 341 -17.90 29.66 7.40
CA ARG A 341 -18.87 30.27 6.48
C ARG A 341 -19.09 29.41 5.24
N ILE A 342 -18.02 28.96 4.56
CA ILE A 342 -18.15 28.11 3.36
C ILE A 342 -18.95 26.83 3.65
N LEU A 343 -18.73 26.19 4.80
CA LEU A 343 -19.44 24.97 5.18
C LEU A 343 -20.91 25.22 5.52
N ARG A 344 -21.24 26.37 6.14
CA ARG A 344 -22.63 26.79 6.30
C ARG A 344 -23.31 27.04 4.97
N ASP A 345 -22.70 27.88 4.13
CA ASP A 345 -23.23 28.22 2.81
C ASP A 345 -23.50 26.93 2.00
N HIS A 346 -22.60 25.94 2.11
CA HIS A 346 -22.78 24.62 1.52
C HIS A 346 -24.00 23.86 2.08
N LEU A 347 -24.15 23.80 3.40
CA LEU A 347 -25.27 23.11 4.04
C LEU A 347 -26.61 23.78 3.68
N ASP A 348 -26.65 25.10 3.69
CA ASP A 348 -27.85 25.88 3.35
C ASP A 348 -28.24 25.68 1.88
N GLN A 349 -27.26 25.65 0.97
CA GLN A 349 -27.52 25.53 -0.46
C GLN A 349 -27.80 24.10 -0.92
N PHE A 350 -27.13 23.09 -0.34
CA PHE A 350 -27.10 21.73 -0.89
C PHE A 350 -27.67 20.65 0.05
N GLY A 351 -27.91 20.99 1.32
CA GLY A 351 -28.26 20.05 2.36
C GLY A 351 -27.20 18.96 2.54
N THR A 352 -27.67 17.77 2.93
CA THR A 352 -26.84 16.57 3.11
C THR A 352 -27.27 15.45 2.19
N GLY A 353 -26.35 14.53 1.88
CA GLY A 353 -26.70 13.23 1.31
C GLY A 353 -27.16 12.22 2.36
N ASP A 354 -27.21 10.96 1.95
CA ASP A 354 -27.55 9.82 2.81
C ASP A 354 -26.66 9.81 4.06
N ASN A 355 -27.24 9.42 5.21
CA ASN A 355 -26.54 9.35 6.51
C ASN A 355 -25.86 10.68 6.93
N GLY A 356 -26.35 11.83 6.46
CA GLY A 356 -25.84 13.14 6.84
C GLY A 356 -24.52 13.52 6.18
N HIS A 357 -24.10 12.84 5.10
CA HIS A 357 -22.86 13.17 4.39
C HIS A 357 -22.88 14.56 3.76
N LEU A 358 -21.81 15.33 3.98
CA LEU A 358 -21.70 16.69 3.47
C LEU A 358 -21.47 16.73 1.96
N PHE A 359 -20.49 15.95 1.50
CA PHE A 359 -20.04 15.98 0.11
C PHE A 359 -20.44 14.71 -0.62
N VAL A 360 -21.45 14.85 -1.48
CA VAL A 360 -22.01 13.76 -2.30
C VAL A 360 -22.14 14.23 -3.75
N GLY A 361 -22.25 13.28 -4.69
CA GLY A 361 -22.44 13.62 -6.10
C GLY A 361 -23.83 14.23 -6.34
N ALA A 362 -23.94 15.15 -7.31
CA ALA A 362 -25.23 15.75 -7.67
C ALA A 362 -26.32 14.73 -8.05
N ARG A 363 -25.92 13.56 -8.57
CA ARG A 363 -26.80 12.43 -8.93
C ARG A 363 -26.55 11.17 -8.08
N ASN A 364 -25.71 11.28 -7.06
CA ASN A 364 -25.36 10.17 -6.18
C ASN A 364 -25.37 10.68 -4.73
N PRO A 365 -26.47 10.48 -3.99
CA PRO A 365 -26.60 11.00 -2.62
C PRO A 365 -25.78 10.21 -1.60
N ARG A 366 -25.12 9.09 -1.99
CA ARG A 366 -24.37 8.24 -1.07
C ARG A 366 -22.90 8.62 -0.94
N GLU A 367 -22.29 9.06 -2.03
CA GLU A 367 -20.86 9.35 -2.04
C GLU A 367 -20.45 10.38 -3.08
N LEU A 368 -19.29 10.99 -2.87
CA LEU A 368 -18.62 11.82 -3.86
C LEU A 368 -17.78 10.97 -4.84
N PRO A 369 -18.14 10.92 -6.14
CA PRO A 369 -17.34 10.21 -7.13
C PRO A 369 -15.97 10.87 -7.31
N LYS A 370 -14.90 10.06 -7.21
CA LYS A 370 -13.51 10.55 -7.34
C LYS A 370 -13.26 11.25 -8.69
N ILE A 371 -13.84 10.71 -9.76
CA ILE A 371 -13.68 11.27 -11.12
C ILE A 371 -14.27 12.68 -11.23
N THR A 372 -15.40 12.94 -10.57
CA THR A 372 -16.04 14.26 -10.56
C THR A 372 -15.15 15.29 -9.89
N ALA A 373 -14.64 14.98 -8.69
CA ALA A 373 -13.71 15.86 -8.00
C ALA A 373 -12.42 16.10 -8.82
N ALA A 374 -11.86 15.06 -9.43
CA ALA A 374 -10.66 15.20 -10.26
C ALA A 374 -10.90 16.07 -11.50
N ARG A 375 -12.04 15.91 -12.19
CA ARG A 375 -12.39 16.71 -13.37
C ARG A 375 -12.56 18.19 -13.03
N ILE A 376 -13.32 18.49 -11.97
CA ILE A 376 -13.55 19.87 -11.52
C ILE A 376 -12.24 20.51 -11.08
N TRP A 377 -11.37 19.77 -10.37
CA TRP A 377 -10.05 20.28 -9.98
C TRP A 377 -9.18 20.64 -11.18
N THR A 378 -9.11 19.76 -12.18
CA THR A 378 -8.32 20.01 -13.41
C THR A 378 -8.83 21.23 -14.15
N ALA A 379 -10.15 21.39 -14.29
CA ALA A 379 -10.76 22.52 -14.97
C ALA A 379 -10.52 23.84 -14.22
N ALA A 380 -10.82 23.87 -12.91
CA ALA A 380 -10.59 25.05 -12.08
C ALA A 380 -9.12 25.49 -12.06
N ARG A 381 -8.18 24.53 -12.11
CA ARG A 381 -6.76 24.82 -12.16
C ARG A 381 -6.32 25.43 -13.49
N ALA A 382 -6.91 25.01 -14.60
CA ALA A 382 -6.65 25.59 -15.92
C ALA A 382 -7.20 27.02 -16.02
N GLU A 383 -8.28 27.33 -15.30
CA GLU A 383 -8.85 28.68 -15.23
C GLU A 383 -8.09 29.60 -14.27
N ALA A 384 -7.68 29.09 -13.11
CA ALA A 384 -7.05 29.89 -12.05
C ALA A 384 -5.60 30.30 -12.33
N PHE A 385 -4.89 29.58 -13.21
CA PHE A 385 -3.46 29.75 -13.42
C PHE A 385 -3.12 30.00 -14.88
N THR A 386 -2.00 30.70 -15.14
CA THR A 386 -1.46 30.83 -16.48
C THR A 386 -1.11 29.45 -17.06
N PRO A 387 -1.08 29.27 -18.40
CA PRO A 387 -0.73 28.00 -19.02
C PRO A 387 0.59 27.40 -18.51
N GLU A 388 1.59 28.24 -18.23
CA GLU A 388 2.91 27.82 -17.72
C GLU A 388 2.81 27.29 -16.29
N ALA A 389 2.10 28.01 -15.41
CA ALA A 389 1.87 27.57 -14.03
C ALA A 389 0.99 26.31 -13.98
N ALA A 390 0.01 26.20 -14.87
CA ALA A 390 -0.83 25.02 -15.05
C ALA A 390 -0.02 23.83 -15.63
N ALA A 391 0.98 24.03 -16.48
CA ALA A 391 1.88 22.97 -16.91
C ALA A 391 2.80 22.47 -15.77
N GLY A 392 3.09 23.33 -14.80
CA GLY A 392 3.94 23.06 -13.65
C GLY A 392 3.31 22.16 -12.56
N PRO A 393 4.04 21.95 -11.44
CA PRO A 393 3.59 21.12 -10.33
C PRO A 393 2.60 21.81 -9.37
N LEU A 394 2.41 23.14 -9.49
CA LEU A 394 1.62 23.96 -8.58
C LEU A 394 0.18 23.45 -8.47
N ALA A 395 -0.24 23.03 -7.28
CA ALA A 395 -1.57 22.51 -6.98
C ALA A 395 -2.04 21.38 -7.93
N ARG A 396 -1.12 20.60 -8.51
CA ARG A 396 -1.44 19.62 -9.54
C ARG A 396 -2.49 18.59 -9.09
N ARG A 397 -2.50 18.25 -7.81
CA ARG A 397 -3.48 17.34 -7.20
C ARG A 397 -4.25 18.06 -6.10
N PRO A 398 -5.51 17.68 -5.83
CA PRO A 398 -6.25 18.16 -4.66
C PRO A 398 -5.49 17.97 -3.35
N TYR A 399 -4.75 16.87 -3.23
CA TYR A 399 -3.94 16.57 -2.04
C TYR A 399 -2.87 17.62 -1.75
N ASP A 400 -2.44 18.39 -2.76
CA ASP A 400 -1.42 19.43 -2.58
C ASP A 400 -1.99 20.62 -1.77
N LEU A 401 -3.32 20.79 -1.69
CA LEU A 401 -3.96 21.76 -0.77
C LEU A 401 -3.71 21.42 0.70
N ARG A 402 -3.71 20.13 1.06
CA ARG A 402 -3.35 19.70 2.42
C ARG A 402 -1.89 20.01 2.72
N HIS A 403 -1.00 19.81 1.75
CA HIS A 403 0.39 20.23 1.91
C HIS A 403 0.48 21.74 2.13
N ALA A 404 -0.27 22.54 1.37
CA ALA A 404 -0.33 23.98 1.55
C ALA A 404 -0.87 24.42 2.92
N ALA A 405 -1.90 23.75 3.44
CA ALA A 405 -2.45 23.97 4.77
C ALA A 405 -1.36 23.81 5.85
N VAL A 406 -0.73 22.63 5.86
CA VAL A 406 0.26 22.26 6.88
C VAL A 406 1.51 23.14 6.80
N SER A 407 1.99 23.42 5.58
CA SER A 407 3.11 24.35 5.37
C SER A 407 2.77 25.76 5.88
N THR A 408 1.53 26.23 5.66
CA THR A 408 1.08 27.55 6.11
C THR A 408 1.05 27.63 7.64
N TRP A 409 0.54 26.59 8.33
CA TRP A 409 0.52 26.53 9.80
C TRP A 409 1.93 26.54 10.40
N LEU A 410 2.86 25.78 9.82
CA LEU A 410 4.27 25.77 10.25
C LEU A 410 4.92 27.14 10.07
N ASN A 411 4.71 27.77 8.90
CA ASN A 411 5.28 29.09 8.62
C ASN A 411 4.66 30.19 9.51
N ALA A 412 3.39 30.05 9.88
CA ALA A 412 2.73 30.91 10.86
C ALA A 412 3.31 30.76 12.29
N GLY A 413 4.22 29.80 12.52
CA GLY A 413 4.91 29.63 13.80
C GLY A 413 4.18 28.73 14.78
N ILE A 414 3.16 28.01 14.32
CA ILE A 414 2.43 27.05 15.15
C ILE A 414 3.36 25.87 15.46
N GLY A 415 3.45 25.50 16.74
CA GLY A 415 4.35 24.45 17.20
C GLY A 415 4.16 23.12 16.46
N PRO A 416 5.24 22.41 16.07
CA PRO A 416 5.14 21.16 15.29
C PRO A 416 4.25 20.08 15.93
N ALA A 417 4.20 20.00 17.26
CA ALA A 417 3.31 19.06 17.96
C ALA A 417 1.82 19.37 17.71
N GLN A 418 1.44 20.64 17.78
CA GLN A 418 0.07 21.09 17.52
C GLN A 418 -0.31 20.88 16.05
N VAL A 419 0.59 21.24 15.12
CA VAL A 419 0.42 20.98 13.69
C VAL A 419 0.28 19.49 13.40
N ALA A 420 1.08 18.63 14.04
CA ALA A 420 0.98 17.19 13.89
C ALA A 420 -0.37 16.65 14.37
N ALA A 421 -0.88 17.14 15.51
CA ALA A 421 -2.20 16.80 16.02
C ALA A 421 -3.32 17.20 15.05
N TRP A 422 -3.30 18.46 14.59
CA TRP A 422 -4.28 18.98 13.62
C TRP A 422 -4.13 18.45 12.20
N ALA A 423 -2.98 17.89 11.82
CA ALA A 423 -2.82 17.20 10.55
C ALA A 423 -3.14 15.71 10.68
N GLY A 424 -3.05 15.11 11.87
CA GLY A 424 -3.11 13.65 12.02
C GLY A 424 -1.85 12.97 11.52
N HIS A 425 -0.69 13.52 11.89
CA HIS A 425 0.65 12.95 11.68
C HIS A 425 1.28 12.59 13.03
N SER A 426 2.30 11.72 13.02
CA SER A 426 3.32 11.78 14.08
C SER A 426 4.24 12.98 13.84
N VAL A 427 4.88 13.49 14.89
CA VAL A 427 5.84 14.59 14.78
C VAL A 427 7.00 14.23 13.84
N ASP A 428 7.52 13.00 13.94
CA ASP A 428 8.55 12.48 13.03
C ASP A 428 8.13 12.57 11.55
N VAL A 429 6.92 12.10 11.23
CA VAL A 429 6.42 12.14 9.84
C VAL A 429 6.24 13.58 9.38
N LEU A 430 5.75 14.47 10.26
CA LEU A 430 5.61 15.89 9.96
C LEU A 430 6.97 16.49 9.60
N LEU A 431 7.98 16.36 10.46
CA LEU A 431 9.29 16.95 10.25
C LEU A 431 9.98 16.35 9.01
N ARG A 432 9.93 15.02 8.83
CA ARG A 432 10.50 14.37 7.64
C ARG A 432 9.87 14.84 6.33
N THR A 433 8.58 15.16 6.34
CA THR A 433 7.84 15.57 5.14
C THR A 433 7.92 17.07 4.87
N TYR A 434 7.93 17.91 5.91
CA TYR A 434 7.83 19.37 5.80
C TYR A 434 9.08 20.15 6.25
N ALA A 435 10.20 19.49 6.57
CA ALA A 435 11.44 20.15 6.97
C ALA A 435 11.81 21.32 6.04
N HIS A 436 11.70 21.11 4.72
CA HIS A 436 12.03 22.14 3.76
C HIS A 436 11.13 23.37 3.80
N CYS A 437 9.89 23.26 4.28
CA CYS A 437 9.02 24.42 4.42
C CYS A 437 9.55 25.41 5.46
N LEU A 438 10.39 24.97 6.40
CA LEU A 438 11.07 25.81 7.40
C LEU A 438 12.33 26.49 6.84
N ASP A 439 12.95 25.95 5.78
CA ASP A 439 14.25 26.39 5.22
C ASP A 439 14.24 27.78 4.53
N GLY A 440 13.19 28.58 4.69
CA GLY A 440 13.08 29.94 4.11
C GLY A 440 12.83 31.05 5.13
N ALA A 441 12.83 30.72 6.42
CA ALA A 441 12.36 31.61 7.48
C ALA A 441 13.49 32.14 8.37
N ALA A 442 14.76 32.14 7.93
CA ALA A 442 15.88 32.61 8.77
C ALA A 442 15.64 34.01 9.33
N THR A 443 15.19 34.96 8.50
CA THR A 443 14.84 36.32 8.93
C THR A 443 13.61 36.37 9.85
N VAL A 444 12.57 35.57 9.58
CA VAL A 444 11.37 35.49 10.45
C VAL A 444 11.70 34.81 11.78
N HIS A 445 12.58 33.81 11.78
CA HIS A 445 13.08 33.13 12.97
C HIS A 445 14.00 34.03 13.79
N GLN A 446 14.86 34.82 13.12
CA GLN A 446 15.66 35.85 13.75
C GLN A 446 14.79 36.95 14.37
N GLN A 447 13.74 37.41 13.67
CA GLN A 447 12.77 38.36 14.24
C GLN A 447 12.07 37.79 15.46
N ARG A 448 11.56 36.56 15.39
CA ARG A 448 10.96 35.88 16.56
C ARG A 448 11.97 35.70 17.71
N LEU A 449 13.22 35.39 17.41
CA LEU A 449 14.29 35.28 18.40
C LEU A 449 14.59 36.64 19.02
N ASN A 450 14.65 37.71 18.23
CA ASN A 450 14.82 39.07 18.71
C ASN A 450 13.67 39.47 19.65
N THR A 451 12.43 39.22 19.26
CA THR A 451 11.25 39.45 20.12
C THR A 451 11.36 38.64 21.43
N ALA A 452 11.72 37.36 21.35
CA ALA A 452 11.82 36.49 22.53
C ALA A 452 12.97 36.87 23.47
N LEU A 453 14.08 37.39 22.93
CA LEU A 453 15.24 37.86 23.68
C LEU A 453 15.10 39.32 24.14
N GLY A 454 13.99 40.00 23.81
CA GLY A 454 13.77 41.40 24.17
C GLY A 454 14.64 42.40 23.41
N HIS A 455 15.19 42.01 22.25
CA HIS A 455 15.89 42.93 21.37
C HIS A 455 14.87 43.84 20.66
N PRO A 456 15.14 45.17 20.55
CA PRO A 456 14.26 46.08 19.83
C PRO A 456 14.14 45.65 18.36
N GLU A 457 12.96 45.81 17.77
CA GLU A 457 12.77 45.61 16.34
C GLU A 457 13.72 46.55 15.59
N THR A 458 14.72 46.00 14.92
CA THR A 458 15.57 46.77 14.03
C THR A 458 14.74 47.16 12.81
N THR A 459 14.07 48.31 12.88
CA THR A 459 13.64 49.04 11.69
C THR A 459 14.87 49.29 10.84
N SER A 460 15.00 48.57 9.72
CA SER A 460 15.97 48.93 8.70
C SER A 460 15.72 50.39 8.30
N PRO A 461 16.75 51.26 8.27
CA PRO A 461 16.56 52.63 7.84
C PRO A 461 16.07 52.62 6.39
N SER A 462 15.00 53.37 6.12
CA SER A 462 14.51 53.65 4.77
C SER A 462 15.66 54.17 3.92
N ALA A 463 15.90 53.54 2.76
CA ALA A 463 16.77 54.11 1.74
C ALA A 463 16.27 55.52 1.36
N PRO A 464 17.16 56.51 1.17
CA PRO A 464 16.76 57.84 0.76
C PRO A 464 16.19 57.82 -0.67
N PRO A 465 15.32 58.78 -1.04
CA PRO A 465 14.78 58.84 -2.39
C PRO A 465 15.90 59.27 -3.36
N GLY A 466 16.10 58.47 -4.41
CA GLY A 466 16.96 58.76 -5.55
C GLY A 466 16.17 58.59 -6.84
#